data_AF-A0A6L8Q582-F1
#
_entry.id   AF-A0A6L8Q582-F1
#
_cell.length_a   1.000
_cell.length_b   1.000
_cell.length_c   1.000
_cell.angle_alpha   90.00
_cell.angle_beta   90.00
_cell.angle_gamma   90.00
#
_symmetry.space_group_name_H-M   'P 1'
#
loop_
_entity.id
_entity.type
_entity.pdbx_description
1 polymer ?
#
loop_
_entity_poly.entity_id
_entity_poly.type
_entity_poly.pdbx_seq_one_letter_code
_entity_poly.pdbx_strand_id
1 'polypeptide(L)'
;MYGTEGLRGSAFRRKERKMDRRKFAAGFGAVATAALIAGTMFACAPQGEVATTGDAGGSMPENPTYAQLIEMYPNEYNSAMMGKTDEEGEDNSHAGFQPLMETPAIRDVSGAIIEVVDEDDPQKSDVAMKCVACKTSHFMDFYERDGLTAYTDRLLDAEGMKAINGEYWDCYSCHVVKDGEWTIQANAAWANADFAPNVSKFMQSLNPKEAVCGQCHNTVSPRAYITDEATQQSYDPYRYGPDLDSRYKAMVEDEIYVVDEPTGIKMVSMNHPQIEVFQGSIHQSMGLTCIDCHMTQATDEKGESYTSHNASGSVAENDAAMEKCLTCHKTQNDISTVDDMRAFLKQNQEAQAKRQNEVDAKLSALYDGILAAVNNGGVDADDLEAAKDKYSLANWYVKEQQGNLWLFGGFCGRDSGIGPAQRAKTTIWN
;
A
#
# COMPACT_ATOMS: atom_id res chain seq x y z
N MET A 1 38.19 30.29 -37.08
CA MET A 1 37.20 31.03 -37.89
C MET A 1 35.87 30.89 -37.18
N TYR A 2 35.51 31.87 -36.35
CA TYR A 2 34.40 32.83 -36.57
C TYR A 2 33.04 32.13 -36.73
N GLY A 3 32.00 32.37 -35.92
CA GLY A 3 31.83 33.38 -34.88
C GLY A 3 30.52 33.18 -34.11
N THR A 4 30.46 33.91 -33.00
CA THR A 4 29.37 34.05 -32.02
C THR A 4 28.39 35.17 -32.41
N GLU A 5 27.08 34.92 -32.34
CA GLU A 5 25.99 35.89 -32.13
C GLU A 5 24.81 35.07 -31.53
N GLY A 6 24.14 35.37 -30.41
CA GLY A 6 24.04 36.59 -29.63
C GLY A 6 22.71 37.30 -29.87
N LEU A 7 21.56 36.78 -29.42
CA LEU A 7 20.34 37.59 -29.24
C LEU A 7 19.58 37.27 -27.95
N ARG A 8 19.30 38.37 -27.24
CA ARG A 8 18.74 38.50 -25.90
C ARG A 8 17.20 38.40 -25.90
N GLY A 9 16.68 37.83 -24.82
CA GLY A 9 15.70 38.47 -23.95
C GLY A 9 14.28 38.69 -24.46
N SER A 10 13.35 37.84 -24.01
CA SER A 10 11.95 38.23 -23.80
C SER A 10 11.55 37.94 -22.36
N ALA A 11 11.40 39.02 -21.59
CA ALA A 11 10.94 39.01 -20.21
C ALA A 11 9.47 38.58 -20.16
N PHE A 12 9.18 37.44 -19.54
CA PHE A 12 7.82 37.07 -19.18
C PHE A 12 7.38 37.88 -17.95
N ARG A 13 6.57 38.92 -18.19
CA ARG A 13 5.86 39.66 -17.14
C ARG A 13 4.85 38.73 -16.46
N ARG A 14 5.13 38.37 -15.21
CA ARG A 14 4.16 37.80 -14.27
C ARG A 14 3.07 38.85 -14.02
N LYS A 15 1.87 38.65 -14.58
CA LYS A 15 0.70 39.47 -14.24
C LYS A 15 0.22 39.05 -12.85
N GLU A 16 0.52 39.88 -11.85
CA GLU A 16 -0.11 39.80 -10.53
C GLU A 16 -1.63 39.98 -10.68
N ARG A 17 -2.40 38.95 -10.35
CA ARG A 17 -3.85 39.07 -10.15
C ARG A 17 -4.08 39.52 -8.71
N LYS A 18 -4.37 40.81 -8.53
CA LYS A 18 -4.92 41.36 -7.28
C LYS A 18 -6.27 40.70 -6.97
N MET A 19 -6.34 39.97 -5.86
CA MET A 19 -7.61 39.59 -5.25
C MET A 19 -8.24 40.80 -4.56
N ASP A 20 -9.43 41.17 -5.02
CA ASP A 20 -10.24 42.25 -4.46
C ASP A 20 -10.99 41.72 -3.22
N ARG A 21 -10.57 42.14 -2.02
CA ARG A 21 -11.22 41.81 -0.75
C ARG A 21 -12.50 42.63 -0.62
N ARG A 22 -13.65 42.06 -1.00
CA ARG A 22 -14.95 42.64 -0.64
C ARG A 22 -15.39 42.13 0.73
N LYS A 23 -15.56 43.10 1.62
CA LYS A 23 -16.12 43.01 2.97
C LYS A 23 -17.56 42.52 2.89
N PHE A 24 -17.92 41.50 3.66
CA PHE A 24 -19.29 41.29 4.11
C PHE A 24 -19.33 41.42 5.63
N ALA A 25 -20.11 42.40 6.08
CA ALA A 25 -20.32 42.72 7.47
C ALA A 25 -21.44 41.84 8.06
N ALA A 26 -21.34 41.70 9.38
CA ALA A 26 -22.18 40.89 10.26
C ALA A 26 -23.68 41.27 10.23
N GLY A 27 -24.52 40.27 10.51
CA GLY A 27 -25.93 40.41 10.88
C GLY A 27 -26.29 39.38 11.95
N PHE A 28 -26.71 39.88 13.11
CA PHE A 28 -27.09 39.17 14.33
C PHE A 28 -28.33 38.28 14.18
N GLY A 29 -28.33 37.17 14.95
CA GLY A 29 -29.44 36.84 15.86
C GLY A 29 -30.42 35.75 15.43
N ALA A 30 -30.35 34.60 16.09
CA ALA A 30 -31.49 33.99 16.78
C ALA A 30 -31.00 32.84 17.69
N VAL A 31 -31.27 32.99 18.98
CA VAL A 31 -31.13 31.97 20.03
C VAL A 31 -32.29 30.98 19.86
N ALA A 32 -32.01 29.68 19.83
CA ALA A 32 -33.00 28.64 20.02
C ALA A 32 -32.47 27.60 21.01
N THR A 33 -33.26 27.40 22.05
CA THR A 33 -33.01 26.75 23.32
C THR A 33 -32.84 25.24 23.18
N ALA A 34 -31.89 24.68 23.93
CA ALA A 34 -31.67 23.24 24.10
C ALA A 34 -32.88 22.55 24.76
N ALA A 35 -33.28 21.40 24.22
CA ALA A 35 -34.09 20.41 24.91
C ALA A 35 -33.25 19.13 25.09
N LEU A 36 -32.76 18.94 26.32
CA LEU A 36 -32.14 17.72 26.80
C LEU A 36 -33.21 16.63 26.92
N ILE A 37 -33.12 15.58 26.11
CA ILE A 37 -33.75 14.29 26.40
C ILE A 37 -32.63 13.36 26.86
N ALA A 38 -32.58 13.14 28.17
CA ALA A 38 -31.72 12.15 28.80
C ALA A 38 -32.27 10.75 28.48
N GLY A 39 -31.73 10.12 27.45
CA GLY A 39 -31.84 8.68 27.21
C GLY A 39 -30.65 7.98 27.86
N THR A 40 -30.90 7.22 28.92
CA THR A 40 -29.92 6.33 29.57
C THR A 40 -29.47 5.25 28.59
N MET A 41 -28.36 5.48 27.89
CA MET A 41 -27.62 4.42 27.22
C MET A 41 -26.69 3.75 28.24
N PHE A 42 -27.03 2.52 28.61
CA PHE A 42 -26.08 1.59 29.19
C PHE A 42 -24.98 1.35 28.16
N ALA A 43 -23.84 2.04 28.33
CA ALA A 43 -22.62 1.73 27.62
C ALA A 43 -22.04 0.44 28.21
N CYS A 44 -22.29 -0.69 27.56
CA CYS A 44 -21.38 -1.83 27.65
C CYS A 44 -20.13 -1.45 26.86
N ALA A 45 -19.13 -0.90 27.54
CA ALA A 45 -17.78 -0.88 27.01
C ALA A 45 -17.33 -2.34 26.82
N PRO A 46 -16.86 -2.78 25.64
CA PRO A 46 -16.15 -4.03 25.58
C PRO A 46 -14.86 -3.81 26.36
N GLN A 47 -14.72 -4.50 27.49
CA GLN A 47 -13.42 -4.71 28.12
C GLN A 47 -12.60 -5.58 27.17
N GLY A 48 -11.98 -4.95 26.17
CA GLY A 48 -10.85 -5.53 25.48
C GLY A 48 -9.70 -5.52 26.47
N GLU A 49 -9.36 -6.68 27.02
CA GLU A 49 -8.06 -6.88 27.64
C GLU A 49 -7.00 -6.41 26.65
N VAL A 50 -6.18 -5.46 27.09
CA VAL A 50 -4.88 -5.24 26.47
C VAL A 50 -4.15 -6.55 26.63
N ALA A 51 -4.00 -7.32 25.55
CA ALA A 51 -3.15 -8.47 25.54
C ALA A 51 -1.73 -7.99 25.85
N THR A 52 -1.30 -8.20 27.10
CA THR A 52 0.10 -8.09 27.48
C THR A 52 0.82 -9.18 26.71
N THR A 53 1.76 -8.78 25.85
CA THR A 53 2.69 -9.68 25.17
C THR A 53 3.28 -10.65 26.21
N GLY A 54 3.33 -11.94 25.87
CA GLY A 54 3.84 -12.98 26.74
C GLY A 54 5.16 -12.58 27.40
N ASP A 55 5.24 -12.82 28.70
CA ASP A 55 6.35 -12.47 29.57
C ASP A 55 7.58 -13.30 29.17
N ALA A 56 8.36 -12.80 28.20
CA ALA A 56 9.68 -13.32 27.90
C ALA A 56 10.58 -13.00 29.10
N GLY A 57 10.76 -13.96 30.00
CA GLY A 57 11.54 -13.82 31.23
C GLY A 57 12.99 -13.44 30.98
N GLY A 58 13.27 -12.13 30.94
CA GLY A 58 14.58 -11.52 30.82
C GLY A 58 14.43 -10.02 30.57
N SER A 59 15.29 -9.18 31.14
CA SER A 59 15.27 -7.74 30.81
C SER A 59 15.60 -7.57 29.33
N MET A 60 14.71 -6.91 28.59
CA MET A 60 14.90 -6.61 27.18
C MET A 60 16.24 -5.89 26.95
N PRO A 61 17.11 -6.38 26.05
CA PRO A 61 18.26 -5.61 25.62
C PRO A 61 17.82 -4.26 25.04
N GLU A 62 18.64 -3.22 25.21
CA GLU A 62 18.31 -1.88 24.70
C GLU A 62 18.22 -1.84 23.16
N ASN A 63 18.97 -2.71 22.47
CA ASN A 63 18.94 -2.93 21.02
C ASN A 63 19.23 -4.41 20.72
N PRO A 64 18.22 -5.30 20.82
CA PRO A 64 18.44 -6.72 20.59
C PRO A 64 18.77 -6.99 19.12
N THR A 65 19.73 -7.87 18.86
CA THR A 65 20.00 -8.31 17.48
C THR A 65 18.83 -9.15 16.96
N TYR A 66 18.69 -9.28 15.65
CA TYR A 66 17.65 -10.12 15.05
C TYR A 66 17.73 -11.58 15.54
N ALA A 67 18.94 -12.13 15.67
CA ALA A 67 19.14 -13.46 16.26
C ALA A 67 18.64 -13.56 17.70
N GLN A 68 18.86 -12.54 18.54
CA GLN A 68 18.30 -12.50 19.89
C GLN A 68 16.77 -12.42 19.86
N LEU A 69 16.20 -11.69 18.90
CA LEU A 69 14.75 -11.58 18.75
C LEU A 69 14.11 -12.91 18.37
N ILE A 70 14.73 -13.67 17.48
CA ILE A 70 14.28 -15.02 17.12
C ILE A 70 14.27 -15.95 18.35
N GLU A 71 15.30 -15.86 19.20
CA GLU A 71 15.36 -16.64 20.44
C GLU A 71 14.29 -16.23 21.47
N MET A 72 13.99 -14.93 21.57
CA MET A 72 12.99 -14.40 22.49
C MET A 72 11.54 -14.62 22.01
N TYR A 73 11.30 -14.55 20.71
CA TYR A 73 9.99 -14.60 20.06
C TYR A 73 9.92 -15.65 18.94
N PRO A 74 10.20 -16.94 19.24
CA PRO A 74 10.27 -17.97 18.22
C PRO A 74 8.91 -18.26 17.55
N ASN A 75 7.79 -18.09 18.27
CA ASN A 75 6.46 -18.34 17.72
C ASN A 75 6.09 -17.27 16.68
N GLU A 76 6.35 -16.01 17.00
CA GLU A 76 6.16 -14.86 16.12
C GLU A 76 7.06 -14.99 14.88
N TYR A 77 8.35 -15.27 15.06
CA TYR A 77 9.27 -15.47 13.94
C TYR A 77 8.83 -16.62 13.03
N ASN A 78 8.57 -17.81 13.61
CA ASN A 78 8.19 -18.98 12.82
C ASN A 78 6.87 -18.77 12.07
N SER A 79 5.91 -18.07 12.68
CA SER A 79 4.65 -17.74 12.00
C SER A 79 4.82 -16.69 10.90
N ALA A 80 5.73 -15.71 11.06
CA ALA A 80 6.10 -14.76 10.00
C ALA A 80 6.75 -15.44 8.79
N MET A 81 7.51 -16.51 9.04
CA MET A 81 8.24 -17.28 8.02
C MET A 81 7.40 -18.41 7.39
N MET A 82 6.08 -18.43 7.60
CA MET A 82 5.21 -19.40 6.94
C MET A 82 5.02 -19.07 5.46
N GLY A 83 5.62 -19.89 4.60
CA GLY A 83 5.47 -19.84 3.16
C GLY A 83 4.23 -20.57 2.63
N LYS A 84 3.72 -20.13 1.47
CA LYS A 84 2.74 -20.89 0.69
C LYS A 84 3.00 -20.66 -0.79
N THR A 85 3.46 -21.70 -1.46
CA THR A 85 3.59 -21.70 -2.92
C THR A 85 2.20 -21.71 -3.56
N ASP A 86 2.01 -20.88 -4.57
CA ASP A 86 0.83 -20.95 -5.42
C ASP A 86 0.91 -22.12 -6.42
N GLU A 87 -0.09 -22.22 -7.31
CA GLU A 87 -0.18 -23.30 -8.31
C GLU A 87 0.96 -23.25 -9.34
N GLU A 88 1.60 -22.09 -9.50
CA GLU A 88 2.75 -21.88 -10.39
C GLU A 88 4.08 -22.21 -9.67
N GLY A 89 4.00 -22.55 -8.38
CA GLY A 89 5.15 -22.89 -7.54
C GLY A 89 5.84 -21.66 -6.94
N GLU A 90 5.27 -20.47 -7.09
CA GLU A 90 5.83 -19.23 -6.57
C GLU A 90 5.39 -19.01 -5.13
N ASP A 91 6.34 -18.77 -4.23
CA ASP A 91 6.05 -18.36 -2.85
C ASP A 91 6.02 -16.83 -2.76
N ASN A 92 4.81 -16.28 -2.83
CA ASN A 92 4.55 -14.85 -2.73
C ASN A 92 4.27 -14.39 -1.28
N SER A 93 4.54 -15.22 -0.28
CA SER A 93 4.44 -14.87 1.14
C SER A 93 5.56 -13.92 1.58
N HIS A 94 5.47 -13.41 2.82
CA HIS A 94 6.58 -12.65 3.40
C HIS A 94 7.87 -13.46 3.49
N ALA A 95 7.77 -14.77 3.74
CA ALA A 95 8.91 -15.68 3.80
C ALA A 95 9.61 -15.86 2.45
N GLY A 96 8.86 -15.72 1.34
CA GLY A 96 9.39 -15.83 -0.02
C GLY A 96 10.21 -14.61 -0.49
N PHE A 97 10.16 -13.47 0.22
CA PHE A 97 10.81 -12.25 -0.25
C PHE A 97 12.32 -12.36 -0.33
N GLN A 98 12.99 -12.97 0.65
CA GLN A 98 14.45 -13.09 0.60
C GLN A 98 14.92 -13.84 -0.66
N PRO A 99 14.43 -15.06 -0.96
CA PRO A 99 14.74 -15.72 -2.23
C PRO A 99 14.45 -14.86 -3.46
N LEU A 100 13.32 -14.15 -3.48
CA LEU A 100 12.94 -13.31 -4.62
C LEU A 100 13.94 -12.16 -4.86
N MET A 101 14.50 -11.58 -3.80
CA MET A 101 15.44 -10.45 -3.90
C MET A 101 16.89 -10.91 -4.13
N GLU A 102 17.30 -12.01 -3.51
CA GLU A 102 18.71 -12.41 -3.43
C GLU A 102 19.10 -13.49 -4.44
N THR A 103 18.14 -14.19 -5.06
CA THR A 103 18.45 -15.20 -6.08
C THR A 103 19.12 -14.55 -7.29
N PRO A 104 20.31 -15.02 -7.71
CA PRO A 104 20.92 -14.60 -8.96
C PRO A 104 20.01 -14.95 -10.13
N ALA A 105 19.58 -13.92 -10.85
CA ALA A 105 18.58 -14.07 -11.90
C ALA A 105 18.76 -13.02 -13.01
N ILE A 106 18.34 -13.40 -14.22
CA ILE A 106 17.95 -12.46 -15.25
C ILE A 106 16.54 -11.98 -14.92
N ARG A 107 16.35 -10.67 -14.86
CA ARG A 107 15.10 -10.05 -14.45
C ARG A 107 14.54 -9.13 -15.52
N ASP A 108 13.23 -8.97 -15.51
CA ASP A 108 12.57 -7.98 -16.36
C ASP A 108 12.70 -6.56 -15.77
N VAL A 109 12.10 -5.57 -16.45
CA VAL A 109 12.12 -4.16 -16.01
C VAL A 109 11.38 -3.91 -14.69
N SER A 110 10.48 -4.82 -14.30
CA SER A 110 9.84 -4.80 -12.98
C SER A 110 10.70 -5.48 -11.92
N GLY A 111 11.76 -6.19 -12.34
CA GLY A 111 12.69 -6.94 -11.51
C GLY A 111 12.24 -8.38 -11.23
N ALA A 112 11.13 -8.84 -11.82
CA ALA A 112 10.66 -10.22 -11.69
C ALA A 112 11.67 -11.20 -12.30
N ILE A 113 11.81 -12.38 -11.70
CA ILE A 113 12.72 -13.43 -12.17
C ILE A 113 12.20 -13.97 -13.50
N ILE A 114 12.98 -13.79 -14.57
CA ILE A 114 12.74 -14.45 -15.87
C ILE A 114 13.42 -15.81 -15.86
N GLU A 115 14.67 -15.85 -15.41
CA GLU A 115 15.52 -17.04 -15.40
C GLU A 115 16.47 -16.98 -14.21
N VAL A 116 16.56 -18.08 -13.46
CA VAL A 116 17.58 -18.25 -12.40
C VAL A 116 18.90 -18.60 -13.08
N VAL A 117 19.97 -17.90 -12.71
CA VAL A 117 21.31 -18.07 -13.29
C VAL A 117 22.35 -18.26 -12.20
N ASP A 118 23.60 -18.54 -12.59
CA ASP A 118 24.72 -18.56 -11.66
C ASP A 118 25.13 -17.12 -11.27
N GLU A 119 25.79 -16.97 -10.11
CA GLU A 119 26.18 -15.66 -9.56
C GLU A 119 27.12 -14.86 -10.49
N ASP A 120 27.95 -15.55 -11.28
CA ASP A 120 28.90 -14.97 -12.23
C ASP A 120 28.37 -14.85 -13.66
N ASP A 121 27.08 -15.15 -13.91
CA ASP A 121 26.49 -15.01 -15.23
C ASP A 121 26.52 -13.53 -15.68
N PRO A 122 27.06 -13.22 -16.88
CA PRO A 122 27.18 -11.84 -17.36
C PRO A 122 25.82 -11.17 -17.66
N GLN A 123 24.73 -11.93 -17.73
CA GLN A 123 23.36 -11.44 -17.93
C GLN A 123 22.60 -11.26 -16.60
N LYS A 124 23.20 -11.65 -15.45
CA LYS A 124 22.61 -11.40 -14.13
C LYS A 124 22.30 -9.92 -13.97
N SER A 125 21.09 -9.63 -13.50
CA SER A 125 20.63 -8.28 -13.20
C SER A 125 20.38 -8.14 -11.71
N ASP A 126 21.08 -7.19 -11.09
CA ASP A 126 20.83 -6.84 -9.69
C ASP A 126 19.53 -6.05 -9.55
N VAL A 127 18.91 -6.16 -8.38
CA VAL A 127 17.66 -5.47 -8.06
C VAL A 127 17.95 -4.05 -7.60
N ALA A 128 17.14 -3.06 -7.97
CA ALA A 128 17.31 -1.71 -7.44
C ALA A 128 17.01 -1.65 -5.94
N MET A 129 17.80 -0.92 -5.15
CA MET A 129 17.66 -0.85 -3.70
C MET A 129 16.29 -0.26 -3.27
N LYS A 130 15.70 0.64 -4.05
CA LYS A 130 14.32 1.10 -3.83
C LYS A 130 13.27 -0.02 -3.80
N CYS A 131 13.55 -1.18 -4.38
CA CYS A 131 12.65 -2.33 -4.33
C CYS A 131 12.54 -2.94 -2.92
N VAL A 132 13.58 -2.79 -2.08
CA VAL A 132 13.55 -3.27 -0.69
C VAL A 132 13.09 -2.20 0.32
N ALA A 133 12.81 -0.96 -0.12
CA ALA A 133 12.44 0.15 0.76
C ALA A 133 11.19 -0.09 1.64
N CYS A 134 10.34 -1.02 1.20
CA CYS A 134 9.13 -1.47 1.88
C CYS A 134 9.23 -2.94 2.32
N LYS A 135 10.44 -3.48 2.46
CA LYS A 135 10.68 -4.92 2.64
C LYS A 135 11.72 -5.22 3.72
N THR A 136 12.49 -4.24 4.16
CA THR A 136 13.48 -4.40 5.24
C THR A 136 13.60 -3.09 6.02
N SER A 137 13.78 -3.17 7.33
CA SER A 137 14.09 -2.01 8.17
C SER A 137 15.44 -1.38 7.81
N HIS A 138 16.37 -2.18 7.30
CA HIS A 138 17.71 -1.73 6.90
C HIS A 138 17.74 -0.73 5.74
N PHE A 139 16.64 -0.55 5.00
CA PHE A 139 16.61 0.48 3.96
C PHE A 139 16.92 1.87 4.53
N MET A 140 16.46 2.15 5.75
CA MET A 140 16.75 3.43 6.39
C MET A 140 18.22 3.59 6.74
N ASP A 141 18.93 2.52 7.13
CA ASP A 141 20.38 2.56 7.36
C ASP A 141 21.14 2.95 6.07
N PHE A 142 20.71 2.41 4.92
CA PHE A 142 21.27 2.79 3.63
C PHE A 142 20.95 4.25 3.28
N TYR A 143 19.73 4.70 3.54
CA TYR A 143 19.34 6.10 3.31
C TYR A 143 20.12 7.08 4.20
N GLU A 144 20.33 6.76 5.47
CA GLU A 144 21.14 7.58 6.39
C GLU A 144 22.60 7.69 5.93
N ARG A 145 23.16 6.60 5.38
CA ARG A 145 24.54 6.58 4.89
C ARG A 145 24.71 7.27 3.54
N ASP A 146 23.83 6.97 2.59
CA ASP A 146 24.02 7.30 1.17
C ASP A 146 23.08 8.43 0.69
N GLY A 147 22.19 8.91 1.55
CA GLY A 147 21.14 9.87 1.21
C GLY A 147 20.18 9.33 0.15
N LEU A 148 19.64 10.22 -0.69
CA LEU A 148 18.68 9.84 -1.73
C LEU A 148 19.23 8.83 -2.76
N THR A 149 20.55 8.73 -2.91
CA THR A 149 21.17 7.76 -3.84
C THR A 149 20.85 6.31 -3.48
N ALA A 150 20.55 6.01 -2.20
CA ALA A 150 20.05 4.71 -1.76
C ALA A 150 18.73 4.33 -2.43
N TYR A 151 17.92 5.30 -2.84
CA TYR A 151 16.63 5.09 -3.50
C TYR A 151 16.73 5.22 -5.03
N THR A 152 17.51 6.17 -5.55
CA THR A 152 17.53 6.46 -6.99
C THR A 152 18.40 5.49 -7.78
N ASP A 153 19.66 5.31 -7.35
CA ASP A 153 20.72 4.74 -8.18
C ASP A 153 21.32 3.45 -7.61
N ARG A 154 21.22 3.23 -6.30
CA ARG A 154 21.83 2.08 -5.63
C ARG A 154 21.18 0.76 -6.09
N LEU A 155 22.02 -0.23 -6.37
CA LEU A 155 21.63 -1.62 -6.58
C LEU A 155 21.80 -2.41 -5.28
N LEU A 156 20.98 -3.44 -5.10
CA LEU A 156 21.14 -4.45 -4.06
C LEU A 156 22.22 -5.43 -4.51
N ASP A 157 23.47 -5.05 -4.26
CA ASP A 157 24.65 -5.86 -4.53
C ASP A 157 24.99 -6.80 -3.35
N ALA A 158 26.09 -7.55 -3.47
CA ALA A 158 26.54 -8.47 -2.43
C ALA A 158 26.84 -7.79 -1.08
N GLU A 159 27.29 -6.54 -1.07
CA GLU A 159 27.47 -5.78 0.17
C GLU A 159 26.12 -5.44 0.80
N GLY A 160 25.17 -4.97 -0.02
CA GLY A 160 23.80 -4.70 0.41
C GLY A 160 23.11 -5.93 0.99
N MET A 161 23.18 -7.07 0.30
CA MET A 161 22.61 -8.33 0.78
C MET A 161 23.24 -8.77 2.10
N LYS A 162 24.57 -8.64 2.23
CA LYS A 162 25.27 -8.95 3.48
C LYS A 162 24.86 -8.02 4.63
N ALA A 163 24.60 -6.75 4.33
CA ALA A 163 24.16 -5.78 5.33
C ALA A 163 22.70 -6.01 5.75
N ILE A 164 21.81 -6.42 4.83
CA ILE A 164 20.44 -6.85 5.16
C ILE A 164 20.45 -8.18 5.92
N ASN A 165 21.41 -9.06 5.67
CA ASN A 165 21.61 -10.31 6.40
C ASN A 165 20.35 -11.21 6.46
N GLY A 166 19.55 -11.21 5.39
CA GLY A 166 18.29 -11.96 5.32
C GLY A 166 17.13 -11.34 6.10
N GLU A 167 17.29 -10.15 6.68
CA GLU A 167 16.27 -9.46 7.47
C GLU A 167 15.25 -8.74 6.55
N TYR A 168 14.43 -9.54 5.86
CA TYR A 168 13.27 -9.09 5.10
C TYR A 168 12.00 -9.32 5.92
N TRP A 169 11.08 -8.36 5.90
CA TRP A 169 9.90 -8.36 6.77
C TRP A 169 10.27 -8.64 8.23
N ASP A 170 11.34 -7.98 8.67
CA ASP A 170 11.96 -8.18 9.98
C ASP A 170 11.17 -7.52 11.11
N CYS A 171 11.53 -7.83 12.35
CA CYS A 171 10.86 -7.33 13.54
C CYS A 171 10.82 -5.79 13.59
N TYR A 172 11.91 -5.13 13.18
CA TYR A 172 12.05 -3.67 13.26
C TYR A 172 11.29 -2.92 12.17
N SER A 173 10.84 -3.62 11.13
CA SER A 173 9.93 -3.04 10.14
C SER A 173 8.62 -2.55 10.78
N CYS A 174 8.16 -3.19 11.87
CA CYS A 174 6.85 -2.91 12.48
C CYS A 174 6.91 -2.58 13.98
N HIS A 175 8.09 -2.67 14.59
CA HIS A 175 8.26 -2.46 16.02
C HIS A 175 9.52 -1.67 16.36
N VAL A 176 9.51 -1.04 17.52
CA VAL A 176 10.67 -0.43 18.16
C VAL A 176 10.75 -0.88 19.61
N VAL A 177 11.96 -0.94 20.16
CA VAL A 177 12.16 -1.02 21.60
C VAL A 177 12.17 0.40 22.16
N LYS A 178 11.21 0.71 23.02
CA LYS A 178 11.11 2.00 23.69
C LYS A 178 11.02 1.77 25.19
N ASP A 179 11.94 2.35 25.94
CA ASP A 179 12.00 2.22 27.40
C ASP A 179 12.02 0.74 27.88
N GLY A 180 12.61 -0.15 27.07
CA GLY A 180 12.69 -1.58 27.35
C GLY A 180 11.43 -2.39 26.98
N GLU A 181 10.47 -1.79 26.27
CA GLU A 181 9.23 -2.44 25.83
C GLU A 181 9.10 -2.43 24.30
N TRP A 182 8.57 -3.51 23.71
CA TRP A 182 8.20 -3.53 22.29
C TRP A 182 6.96 -2.68 22.07
N THR A 183 7.12 -1.65 21.24
CA THR A 183 6.01 -0.80 20.79
C THR A 183 5.80 -1.01 19.30
N ILE A 184 4.54 -1.18 18.89
CA ILE A 184 4.16 -1.21 17.48
C ILE A 184 4.35 0.19 16.89
N GLN A 185 5.23 0.31 15.90
CA GLN A 185 5.52 1.56 15.22
C GLN A 185 5.98 1.29 13.80
N ALA A 186 5.38 1.98 12.83
CA ALA A 186 5.79 1.91 11.44
C ALA A 186 7.12 2.65 11.24
N ASN A 187 8.14 1.95 10.71
CA ASN A 187 9.50 2.47 10.60
C ASN A 187 10.09 2.41 9.18
N ALA A 188 9.43 1.73 8.24
CA ALA A 188 9.92 1.63 6.86
C ALA A 188 9.88 2.99 6.15
N ALA A 189 10.52 3.06 4.98
CA ALA A 189 10.77 4.29 4.22
C ALA A 189 9.58 5.25 4.17
N TRP A 190 8.39 4.77 3.78
CA TRP A 190 7.21 5.63 3.60
C TRP A 190 6.54 6.09 4.90
N ALA A 191 6.80 5.40 6.02
CA ALA A 191 6.39 5.83 7.34
C ALA A 191 7.47 6.67 8.04
N ASN A 192 8.69 6.72 7.50
CA ASN A 192 9.79 7.48 8.07
C ASN A 192 9.74 8.96 7.65
N ALA A 193 9.80 9.87 8.63
CA ALA A 193 9.66 11.30 8.41
C ALA A 193 10.86 11.94 7.68
N ASP A 194 12.05 11.36 7.81
CA ASP A 194 13.26 11.86 7.14
C ASP A 194 13.23 11.52 5.65
N PHE A 195 12.68 10.34 5.29
CA PHE A 195 12.56 9.89 3.91
C PHE A 195 11.32 10.46 3.19
N ALA A 196 10.14 10.44 3.81
CA ALA A 196 8.89 10.84 3.17
C ALA A 196 7.98 11.60 4.15
N PRO A 197 8.28 12.86 4.48
CA PRO A 197 7.64 13.59 5.59
C PRO A 197 6.11 13.70 5.47
N ASN A 198 5.57 13.99 4.28
CA ASN A 198 4.12 14.16 4.12
C ASN A 198 3.38 12.81 4.12
N VAL A 199 3.99 11.76 3.57
CA VAL A 199 3.46 10.38 3.63
C VAL A 199 3.49 9.88 5.07
N SER A 200 4.62 10.07 5.76
CA SER A 200 4.79 9.73 7.18
C SER A 200 3.74 10.41 8.06
N LYS A 201 3.43 11.69 7.79
CA LYS A 201 2.36 12.41 8.51
C LYS A 201 0.99 11.72 8.38
N PHE A 202 0.66 11.20 7.20
CA PHE A 202 -0.56 10.40 7.04
C PHE A 202 -0.45 9.11 7.87
N MET A 203 0.64 8.35 7.75
CA MET A 203 0.82 7.10 8.50
C MET A 203 0.73 7.29 10.02
N GLN A 204 1.34 8.37 10.55
CA GLN A 204 1.29 8.73 11.97
C GLN A 204 -0.10 9.16 12.45
N SER A 205 -1.01 9.52 11.54
CA SER A 205 -2.40 9.86 11.89
C SER A 205 -3.29 8.62 12.05
N LEU A 206 -2.82 7.47 11.59
CA LEU A 206 -3.56 6.20 11.63
C LEU A 206 -3.41 5.52 12.99
N ASN A 207 -4.24 4.50 13.23
CA ASN A 207 -3.99 3.57 14.31
C ASN A 207 -2.62 2.90 14.07
N PRO A 208 -1.72 2.78 15.07
CA PRO A 208 -0.42 2.13 14.89
C PRO A 208 -0.51 0.71 14.31
N LYS A 209 -1.58 -0.03 14.65
CA LYS A 209 -1.86 -1.38 14.12
C LYS A 209 -2.28 -1.40 12.63
N GLU A 210 -2.62 -0.25 12.07
CA GLU A 210 -2.87 -0.07 10.64
C GLU A 210 -1.66 0.55 9.94
N ALA A 211 -0.99 1.50 10.59
CA ALA A 211 0.17 2.22 10.06
C ALA A 211 1.31 1.26 9.68
N VAL A 212 1.57 0.22 10.49
CA VAL A 212 2.62 -0.78 10.21
C VAL A 212 2.37 -1.56 8.92
N CYS A 213 1.11 -1.81 8.56
CA CYS A 213 0.77 -2.40 7.27
C CYS A 213 0.81 -1.32 6.17
N GLY A 214 0.26 -0.14 6.47
CA GLY A 214 0.15 0.99 5.56
C GLY A 214 1.50 1.55 5.09
N GLN A 215 2.61 1.32 5.79
CA GLN A 215 3.94 1.73 5.30
C GLN A 215 4.33 1.06 3.97
N CYS A 216 3.74 -0.10 3.66
CA CYS A 216 4.00 -0.86 2.43
C CYS A 216 2.74 -1.02 1.57
N HIS A 217 1.61 -1.33 2.21
CA HIS A 217 0.32 -1.57 1.59
C HIS A 217 -0.45 -0.27 1.36
N ASN A 218 0.15 0.57 0.51
CA ASN A 218 -0.33 1.88 0.15
C ASN A 218 -0.11 2.12 -1.34
N THR A 219 -0.63 3.23 -1.83
CA THR A 219 -0.49 3.62 -3.23
C THR A 219 0.82 4.25 -3.60
N VAL A 220 1.65 4.61 -2.63
CA VAL A 220 2.89 5.34 -2.83
C VAL A 220 3.80 4.59 -3.82
N SER A 221 3.79 5.05 -5.07
CA SER A 221 4.63 4.54 -6.15
C SER A 221 5.36 5.66 -6.90
N PRO A 222 6.09 6.55 -6.23
CA PRO A 222 6.80 7.63 -6.89
C PRO A 222 8.16 7.17 -7.40
N ARG A 223 8.34 5.88 -7.71
CA ARG A 223 9.65 5.25 -8.00
C ARG A 223 10.36 5.87 -9.22
N ALA A 224 9.58 6.44 -10.13
CA ALA A 224 10.05 7.20 -11.29
C ALA A 224 9.95 8.73 -11.10
N TYR A 225 9.26 9.19 -10.04
CA TYR A 225 9.00 10.60 -9.76
C TYR A 225 10.05 11.20 -8.82
N ILE A 226 10.36 10.51 -7.72
CA ILE A 226 11.41 10.93 -6.78
C ILE A 226 12.75 10.71 -7.46
N THR A 227 13.34 11.80 -7.93
CA THR A 227 14.62 11.84 -8.65
C THR A 227 15.61 12.82 -8.01
N ASP A 228 15.11 13.69 -7.14
CA ASP A 228 15.91 14.64 -6.36
C ASP A 228 15.27 14.87 -4.98
N GLU A 229 16.01 15.52 -4.09
CA GLU A 229 15.54 15.78 -2.72
C GLU A 229 14.32 16.70 -2.69
N ALA A 230 14.19 17.63 -3.65
CA ALA A 230 13.08 18.56 -3.69
C ALA A 230 11.76 17.83 -3.94
N THR A 231 11.74 16.95 -4.94
CA THR A 231 10.60 16.07 -5.28
C THR A 231 10.30 15.10 -4.15
N GLN A 232 11.33 14.50 -3.52
CA GLN A 232 11.16 13.65 -2.33
C GLN A 232 10.44 14.38 -1.19
N GLN A 233 10.92 15.57 -0.83
CA GLN A 233 10.43 16.32 0.33
C GLN A 233 9.04 16.94 0.08
N SER A 234 8.71 17.28 -1.17
CA SER A 234 7.39 17.81 -1.54
C SER A 234 6.35 16.74 -1.86
N TYR A 235 6.76 15.48 -2.02
CA TYR A 235 5.85 14.40 -2.42
C TYR A 235 4.76 14.21 -1.35
N ASP A 236 3.50 14.45 -1.75
CA ASP A 236 2.33 14.34 -0.89
C ASP A 236 1.12 13.81 -1.69
N PRO A 237 0.96 12.47 -1.76
CA PRO A 237 -0.18 11.84 -2.42
C PRO A 237 -1.50 12.06 -1.68
N TYR A 238 -1.46 12.51 -0.41
CA TYR A 238 -2.62 12.57 0.48
C TYR A 238 -3.09 14.00 0.77
N ARG A 239 -2.49 15.02 0.16
CA ARG A 239 -2.79 16.45 0.39
C ARG A 239 -4.27 16.84 0.25
N TYR A 240 -5.04 16.09 -0.54
CA TYR A 240 -6.48 16.30 -0.73
C TYR A 240 -7.35 15.31 0.06
N GLY A 241 -6.77 14.22 0.57
CA GLY A 241 -7.45 13.10 1.20
C GLY A 241 -6.92 11.75 0.71
N PRO A 242 -7.17 10.64 1.45
CA PRO A 242 -6.76 9.30 1.07
C PRO A 242 -7.75 8.60 0.11
N ASP A 243 -8.90 9.20 -0.19
CA ASP A 243 -9.87 8.61 -1.12
C ASP A 243 -9.36 8.60 -2.57
N LEU A 244 -10.00 7.80 -3.42
CA LEU A 244 -9.60 7.58 -4.81
C LEU A 244 -9.55 8.89 -5.63
N ASP A 245 -10.50 9.80 -5.43
CA ASP A 245 -10.60 11.03 -6.22
C ASP A 245 -9.52 12.02 -5.81
N SER A 246 -9.33 12.18 -4.50
CA SER A 246 -8.29 13.02 -3.92
C SER A 246 -6.89 12.59 -4.36
N ARG A 247 -6.61 11.28 -4.34
CA ARG A 247 -5.32 10.73 -4.77
C ARG A 247 -5.12 10.82 -6.27
N TYR A 248 -6.13 10.49 -7.08
CA TYR A 248 -6.05 10.68 -8.54
C TYR A 248 -5.73 12.13 -8.90
N LYS A 249 -6.43 13.08 -8.28
CA LYS A 249 -6.17 14.52 -8.47
C LYS A 249 -4.74 14.88 -8.10
N ALA A 250 -4.24 14.37 -6.97
CA ALA A 250 -2.87 14.61 -6.54
C ALA A 250 -1.85 14.12 -7.58
N MET A 251 -2.03 12.89 -8.09
CA MET A 251 -1.15 12.30 -9.10
C MET A 251 -1.15 13.06 -10.43
N VAL A 252 -2.33 13.44 -10.92
CA VAL A 252 -2.43 14.19 -12.18
C VAL A 252 -1.77 15.56 -12.08
N GLU A 253 -1.93 16.27 -10.95
CA GLU A 253 -1.28 17.55 -10.71
C GLU A 253 0.24 17.45 -10.59
N ASP A 254 0.74 16.33 -10.04
CA ASP A 254 2.17 16.06 -9.90
C ASP A 254 2.78 15.43 -11.17
N GLU A 255 1.99 15.29 -12.23
CA GLU A 255 2.38 14.65 -13.50
C GLU A 255 2.84 13.19 -13.35
N ILE A 256 2.29 12.48 -12.35
CA ILE A 256 2.59 11.07 -12.06
C ILE A 256 1.62 10.19 -12.86
N TYR A 257 1.92 10.02 -14.14
CA TYR A 257 1.19 9.14 -15.05
C TYR A 257 2.07 8.74 -16.25
N VAL A 258 1.65 7.69 -16.96
CA VAL A 258 2.19 7.34 -18.28
C VAL A 258 1.22 7.80 -19.34
N VAL A 259 1.69 8.43 -20.42
CA VAL A 259 0.82 8.75 -21.56
C VAL A 259 0.71 7.53 -22.47
N ASP A 260 -0.51 7.07 -22.73
CA ASP A 260 -0.78 6.10 -23.78
C ASP A 260 -0.58 6.77 -25.15
N GLU A 261 0.56 6.52 -25.79
CA GLU A 261 0.95 7.19 -27.04
C GLU A 261 -0.12 7.14 -28.16
N PRO A 262 -0.82 6.00 -28.42
CA PRO A 262 -1.84 5.95 -29.47
C PRO A 262 -3.03 6.88 -29.26
N THR A 263 -3.44 7.12 -28.02
CA THR A 263 -4.66 7.89 -27.70
C THR A 263 -4.36 9.25 -27.05
N GLY A 264 -3.19 9.42 -26.47
CA GLY A 264 -2.81 10.54 -25.60
C GLY A 264 -3.50 10.51 -24.23
N ILE A 265 -4.09 9.37 -23.81
CA ILE A 265 -4.70 9.24 -22.49
C ILE A 265 -3.60 9.25 -21.42
N LYS A 266 -3.84 9.98 -20.33
CA LYS A 266 -2.99 9.93 -19.13
C LYS A 266 -3.36 8.71 -18.30
N MET A 267 -2.50 7.70 -18.25
CA MET A 267 -2.69 6.49 -17.46
C MET A 267 -2.08 6.66 -16.08
N VAL A 268 -2.91 6.98 -15.10
CA VAL A 268 -2.52 6.94 -13.69
C VAL A 268 -2.60 5.49 -13.22
N SER A 269 -1.50 4.95 -12.71
CA SER A 269 -1.44 3.62 -12.10
C SER A 269 -0.70 3.71 -10.77
N MET A 270 -1.21 3.02 -9.75
CA MET A 270 -0.57 2.85 -8.46
C MET A 270 -0.83 1.43 -7.95
N ASN A 271 0.03 1.00 -7.04
CA ASN A 271 0.04 -0.38 -6.57
C ASN A 271 -0.72 -0.47 -5.24
N HIS A 272 -1.41 -1.61 -5.03
CA HIS A 272 -1.85 -2.12 -3.72
C HIS A 272 -2.36 -1.06 -2.70
N PRO A 273 -3.54 -0.42 -2.94
CA PRO A 273 -4.11 0.68 -2.15
C PRO A 273 -4.79 0.24 -0.84
N GLN A 274 -4.27 -0.77 -0.12
CA GLN A 274 -5.08 -1.40 0.93
C GLN A 274 -5.35 -0.47 2.10
N ILE A 275 -4.35 0.32 2.55
CA ILE A 275 -4.58 1.22 3.68
C ILE A 275 -5.61 2.29 3.33
N GLU A 276 -5.52 2.87 2.14
CA GLU A 276 -6.42 3.93 1.69
C GLU A 276 -7.86 3.45 1.55
N VAL A 277 -8.03 2.23 1.04
CA VAL A 277 -9.34 1.60 0.90
C VAL A 277 -9.92 1.15 2.23
N PHE A 278 -9.05 0.75 3.18
CA PHE A 278 -9.49 0.41 4.52
C PHE A 278 -9.99 1.64 5.29
N GLN A 279 -9.40 2.81 5.06
CA GLN A 279 -9.83 4.05 5.70
C GLN A 279 -11.27 4.42 5.31
N GLY A 280 -12.12 4.64 6.32
CA GLY A 280 -13.54 4.93 6.11
C GLY A 280 -14.40 3.72 5.76
N SER A 281 -13.83 2.51 5.74
CA SER A 281 -14.60 1.27 5.58
C SER A 281 -15.50 0.99 6.78
N ILE A 282 -16.49 0.12 6.60
CA ILE A 282 -17.37 -0.32 7.70
C ILE A 282 -16.54 -0.98 8.82
N HIS A 283 -15.58 -1.83 8.46
CA HIS A 283 -14.72 -2.51 9.45
C HIS A 283 -13.87 -1.52 10.25
N GLN A 284 -13.26 -0.53 9.58
CA GLN A 284 -12.49 0.52 10.25
C GLN A 284 -13.40 1.39 11.14
N SER A 285 -14.61 1.72 10.68
CA SER A 285 -15.59 2.49 11.47
C SER A 285 -16.07 1.75 12.74
N MET A 286 -15.95 0.42 12.75
CA MET A 286 -16.23 -0.44 13.90
C MET A 286 -15.02 -0.61 14.83
N GLY A 287 -13.89 0.05 14.53
CA GLY A 287 -12.67 0.00 15.34
C GLY A 287 -11.79 -1.23 15.08
N LEU A 288 -12.04 -1.99 14.01
CA LEU A 288 -11.16 -3.07 13.58
C LEU A 288 -9.96 -2.51 12.82
N THR A 289 -8.86 -3.25 12.86
CA THR A 289 -7.57 -2.94 12.23
C THR A 289 -7.11 -4.09 11.33
N CYS A 290 -6.03 -3.92 10.58
CA CYS A 290 -5.46 -4.97 9.72
C CYS A 290 -5.10 -6.25 10.52
N ILE A 291 -4.48 -6.05 11.68
CA ILE A 291 -4.01 -7.11 12.59
C ILE A 291 -5.18 -7.98 13.07
N ASP A 292 -6.37 -7.40 13.21
CA ASP A 292 -7.53 -8.10 13.73
C ASP A 292 -7.93 -9.31 12.88
N CYS A 293 -7.69 -9.27 11.57
CA CYS A 293 -8.04 -10.34 10.63
C CYS A 293 -6.81 -11.07 10.09
N HIS A 294 -5.70 -10.38 9.86
CA HIS A 294 -4.51 -10.95 9.23
C HIS A 294 -3.50 -11.54 10.22
N MET A 295 -3.57 -11.16 11.49
CA MET A 295 -2.63 -11.57 12.54
C MET A 295 -3.42 -12.01 13.78
N THR A 296 -4.20 -13.08 13.62
CA THR A 296 -5.09 -13.56 14.69
C THR A 296 -4.31 -14.21 15.84
N GLN A 297 -4.94 -14.29 17.02
CA GLN A 297 -4.39 -15.04 18.14
C GLN A 297 -4.25 -16.52 17.76
N ALA A 298 -3.08 -17.08 18.01
CA ALA A 298 -2.76 -18.49 17.89
C ALA A 298 -2.37 -19.04 19.26
N THR A 299 -2.25 -20.37 19.36
CA THR A 299 -1.83 -21.09 20.57
C THR A 299 -0.65 -21.98 20.20
N ASP A 300 0.41 -21.95 20.99
CA ASP A 300 1.60 -22.77 20.76
C ASP A 300 1.44 -24.20 21.31
N GLU A 301 2.45 -25.04 21.11
CA GLU A 301 2.45 -26.44 21.57
C GLU A 301 2.35 -26.59 23.10
N LYS A 302 2.68 -25.53 23.85
CA LYS A 302 2.62 -25.50 25.32
C LYS A 302 1.27 -24.97 25.83
N GLY A 303 0.41 -24.50 24.94
CA GLY A 303 -0.89 -23.92 25.29
C GLY A 303 -0.86 -22.42 25.53
N GLU A 304 0.26 -21.74 25.27
CA GLU A 304 0.39 -20.30 25.45
C GLU A 304 -0.13 -19.55 24.23
N SER A 305 -0.83 -18.44 24.44
CA SER A 305 -1.37 -17.63 23.36
C SER A 305 -0.32 -16.63 22.83
N TYR A 306 -0.24 -16.49 21.52
CA TYR A 306 0.61 -15.50 20.85
C TYR A 306 -0.14 -14.88 19.66
N THR A 307 0.32 -13.73 19.17
CA THR A 307 -0.21 -13.14 17.94
C THR A 307 0.50 -13.77 16.74
N SER A 308 -0.25 -14.45 15.87
CA SER A 308 0.31 -15.00 14.63
C SER A 308 0.84 -13.87 13.76
N HIS A 309 2.07 -14.02 13.26
CA HIS A 309 2.69 -13.09 12.32
C HIS A 309 2.61 -13.55 10.87
N ASN A 310 1.81 -14.59 10.57
CA ASN A 310 1.51 -14.99 9.20
C ASN A 310 0.54 -14.02 8.50
N ALA A 311 0.97 -12.76 8.32
CA ALA A 311 0.17 -11.70 7.72
C ALA A 311 -0.10 -11.92 6.22
N SER A 312 0.70 -12.78 5.57
CA SER A 312 0.50 -13.22 4.18
C SER A 312 -0.49 -14.37 4.02
N GLY A 313 -0.94 -14.95 5.12
CA GLY A 313 -1.94 -16.02 5.12
C GLY A 313 -3.28 -15.56 4.55
N SER A 314 -3.98 -16.47 3.87
CA SER A 314 -5.34 -16.21 3.41
C SER A 314 -6.28 -16.13 4.61
N VAL A 315 -6.87 -14.94 4.85
CA VAL A 315 -7.88 -14.72 5.89
C VAL A 315 -9.03 -15.73 5.78
N ALA A 316 -9.46 -16.05 4.56
CA ALA A 316 -10.54 -17.02 4.32
C ALA A 316 -10.18 -18.46 4.73
N GLU A 317 -8.90 -18.81 4.73
CA GLU A 317 -8.41 -20.14 5.12
C GLU A 317 -8.11 -20.22 6.62
N ASN A 318 -8.07 -19.08 7.33
CA ASN A 318 -7.81 -19.01 8.76
C ASN A 318 -9.12 -19.13 9.56
N ASP A 319 -9.33 -20.25 10.24
CA ASP A 319 -10.52 -20.49 11.07
C ASP A 319 -10.69 -19.42 12.16
N ALA A 320 -9.63 -19.03 12.86
CA ALA A 320 -9.69 -18.02 13.92
C ALA A 320 -10.12 -16.64 13.38
N ALA A 321 -9.69 -16.29 12.16
CA ALA A 321 -10.14 -15.07 11.50
C ALA A 321 -11.63 -15.14 11.16
N MET A 322 -12.11 -16.26 10.61
CA MET A 322 -13.53 -16.47 10.30
C MET A 322 -14.40 -16.51 11.55
N GLU A 323 -13.94 -17.11 12.64
CA GLU A 323 -14.62 -17.08 13.94
C GLU A 323 -14.75 -15.65 14.47
N LYS A 324 -13.72 -14.82 14.28
CA LYS A 324 -13.80 -13.40 14.61
C LYS A 324 -14.87 -12.68 13.79
N CYS A 325 -14.96 -12.94 12.48
CA CYS A 325 -16.04 -12.39 11.64
C CYS A 325 -17.43 -12.76 12.17
N LEU A 326 -17.61 -13.99 12.66
CA LEU A 326 -18.88 -14.44 13.24
C LEU A 326 -19.27 -13.69 14.51
N THR A 327 -18.37 -12.98 15.19
CA THR A 327 -18.77 -12.13 16.34
C THR A 327 -19.76 -11.05 15.95
N CYS A 328 -19.71 -10.58 14.68
CA CYS A 328 -20.57 -9.50 14.17
C CYS A 328 -21.54 -9.97 13.08
N HIS A 329 -21.14 -10.94 12.26
CA HIS A 329 -21.94 -11.40 11.11
C HIS A 329 -22.85 -12.59 11.43
N LYS A 330 -22.71 -13.21 12.60
CA LYS A 330 -23.60 -14.30 13.01
C LYS A 330 -25.03 -13.79 13.05
N THR A 331 -25.93 -14.48 12.35
CA THR A 331 -27.35 -14.14 12.09
C THR A 331 -27.65 -13.17 10.94
N GLN A 332 -26.64 -12.61 10.27
CA GLN A 332 -26.84 -11.89 9.01
C GLN A 332 -26.82 -12.87 7.84
N ASN A 333 -27.73 -12.75 6.87
CA ASN A 333 -27.71 -13.53 5.63
C ASN A 333 -27.56 -15.05 5.83
N ASP A 334 -28.20 -15.62 6.86
CA ASP A 334 -28.11 -17.04 7.24
C ASP A 334 -26.70 -17.53 7.62
N ILE A 335 -25.79 -16.61 7.97
CA ILE A 335 -24.43 -16.93 8.40
C ILE A 335 -24.43 -17.40 9.86
N SER A 336 -23.99 -18.64 10.09
CA SER A 336 -23.96 -19.23 11.45
C SER A 336 -22.67 -20.00 11.77
N THR A 337 -22.00 -20.51 10.74
CA THR A 337 -20.77 -21.29 10.83
C THR A 337 -19.61 -20.60 10.11
N VAL A 338 -18.39 -21.08 10.37
CA VAL A 338 -17.19 -20.62 9.67
C VAL A 338 -17.32 -20.83 8.15
N ASP A 339 -17.90 -21.95 7.73
CA ASP A 339 -18.09 -22.25 6.31
C ASP A 339 -19.13 -21.33 5.66
N ASP A 340 -20.20 -20.97 6.37
CA ASP A 340 -21.16 -19.97 5.88
C ASP A 340 -20.47 -18.61 5.70
N MET A 341 -19.59 -18.22 6.64
CA MET A 341 -18.85 -16.96 6.56
C MET A 341 -17.86 -16.96 5.39
N ARG A 342 -17.16 -18.08 5.15
CA ARG A 342 -16.31 -18.28 3.97
C ARG A 342 -17.10 -18.17 2.67
N ALA A 343 -18.27 -18.81 2.62
CA ALA A 343 -19.14 -18.76 1.46
C ALA A 343 -19.64 -17.34 1.19
N PHE A 344 -20.04 -16.61 2.24
CA PHE A 344 -20.43 -15.21 2.14
C PHE A 344 -19.29 -14.32 1.64
N LEU A 345 -18.08 -14.47 2.18
CA LEU A 345 -16.89 -13.76 1.70
C LEU A 345 -16.64 -14.06 0.21
N LYS A 346 -16.64 -15.33 -0.18
CA LYS A 346 -16.44 -15.76 -1.57
C LYS A 346 -17.50 -15.20 -2.51
N GLN A 347 -18.77 -15.19 -2.10
CA GLN A 347 -19.87 -14.65 -2.91
C GLN A 347 -19.68 -13.15 -3.18
N ASN A 348 -19.30 -12.36 -2.16
CA ASN A 348 -19.04 -10.93 -2.33
C ASN A 348 -17.84 -10.67 -3.24
N GLN A 349 -16.80 -11.50 -3.14
CA GLN A 349 -15.63 -11.45 -4.01
C GLN A 349 -15.97 -11.78 -5.47
N GLU A 350 -16.80 -12.80 -5.70
CA GLU A 350 -17.28 -13.15 -7.04
C GLU A 350 -18.18 -12.06 -7.64
N ALA A 351 -19.04 -11.45 -6.82
CA ALA A 351 -19.87 -10.32 -7.24
C ALA A 351 -19.02 -9.12 -7.68
N GLN A 352 -17.96 -8.78 -6.92
CA GLN A 352 -17.00 -7.76 -7.33
C GLN A 352 -16.28 -8.15 -8.62
N ALA A 353 -15.73 -9.35 -8.71
CA ALA A 353 -15.00 -9.80 -9.90
C ALA A 353 -15.88 -9.74 -11.16
N LYS A 354 -17.16 -10.11 -11.03
CA LYS A 354 -18.14 -9.96 -12.11
C LYS A 354 -18.34 -8.49 -12.48
N ARG A 355 -18.52 -7.61 -11.49
CA ARG A 355 -18.69 -6.17 -11.72
C ARG A 355 -17.47 -5.56 -12.40
N GLN A 356 -16.28 -5.95 -11.99
CA GLN A 356 -15.01 -5.55 -12.59
C GLN A 356 -15.00 -5.89 -14.09
N ASN A 357 -15.30 -7.13 -14.46
CA ASN A 357 -15.36 -7.54 -15.87
C ASN A 357 -16.39 -6.72 -16.69
N GLU A 358 -17.54 -6.36 -16.10
CA GLU A 358 -18.54 -5.51 -16.77
C GLU A 358 -18.01 -4.09 -17.03
N VAL A 359 -17.22 -3.55 -16.10
CA VAL A 359 -16.60 -2.22 -16.23
C VAL A 359 -15.45 -2.26 -17.23
N ASP A 360 -14.60 -3.30 -17.19
CA ASP A 360 -13.50 -3.50 -18.15
C ASP A 360 -13.98 -3.58 -19.60
N ALA A 361 -15.10 -4.27 -19.84
CA ALA A 361 -15.71 -4.32 -21.16
C ALA A 361 -16.17 -2.94 -21.66
N LYS A 362 -16.69 -2.08 -20.76
CA LYS A 362 -17.09 -0.71 -21.10
C LYS A 362 -15.89 0.21 -21.31
N LEU A 363 -14.85 0.06 -20.48
CA LEU A 363 -13.59 0.76 -20.66
C LEU A 363 -12.96 0.43 -22.01
N SER A 364 -12.90 -0.86 -22.37
CA SER A 364 -12.39 -1.30 -23.67
C SER A 364 -13.14 -0.64 -24.84
N ALA A 365 -14.48 -0.63 -24.79
CA ALA A 365 -15.28 0.05 -25.80
C ALA A 365 -15.05 1.58 -25.85
N LEU A 366 -14.83 2.23 -24.70
CA LEU A 366 -14.49 3.65 -24.64
C LEU A 366 -13.10 3.92 -25.23
N TYR A 367 -12.12 3.07 -24.93
CA TYR A 367 -10.77 3.16 -25.49
C TYR A 367 -10.79 3.07 -27.01
N ASP A 368 -11.49 2.08 -27.57
CA ASP A 368 -11.65 1.91 -29.02
C ASP A 368 -12.31 3.13 -29.67
N GLY A 369 -13.32 3.70 -29.00
CA GLY A 369 -13.96 4.93 -29.44
C GLY A 369 -13.02 6.14 -29.45
N ILE A 370 -12.20 6.32 -28.41
CA ILE A 370 -11.20 7.38 -28.33
C ILE A 370 -10.14 7.19 -29.42
N LEU A 371 -9.62 5.98 -29.59
CA LEU A 371 -8.62 5.65 -30.61
C LEU A 371 -9.15 5.94 -32.02
N ALA A 372 -10.39 5.56 -32.31
CA ALA A 372 -11.02 5.88 -33.59
C ALA A 372 -11.19 7.39 -33.80
N ALA A 373 -11.57 8.13 -32.76
CA ALA A 373 -11.71 9.59 -32.82
C ALA A 373 -10.37 10.30 -33.07
N VAL A 374 -9.30 9.84 -32.41
CA VAL A 374 -7.93 10.33 -32.62
C VAL A 374 -7.48 10.08 -34.07
N ASN A 375 -7.71 8.87 -34.60
CA ASN A 375 -7.25 8.49 -35.94
C ASN A 375 -8.04 9.16 -37.08
N ASN A 376 -9.36 9.26 -36.96
CA ASN A 376 -10.20 9.77 -38.04
C ASN A 376 -10.33 11.30 -38.02
N GLY A 377 -10.10 11.93 -36.86
CA GLY A 377 -10.43 13.33 -36.63
C GLY A 377 -11.94 13.60 -36.73
N GLY A 378 -12.32 14.87 -36.67
CA GLY A 378 -13.72 15.29 -36.85
C GLY A 378 -14.60 15.22 -35.60
N VAL A 379 -14.04 14.80 -34.46
CA VAL A 379 -14.62 15.03 -33.13
C VAL A 379 -14.10 16.37 -32.59
N ASP A 380 -14.94 17.08 -31.85
CA ASP A 380 -14.55 18.30 -31.16
C ASP A 380 -13.39 18.03 -30.18
N ALA A 381 -12.43 18.96 -30.11
CA ALA A 381 -11.22 18.76 -29.33
C ALA A 381 -11.50 18.71 -27.81
N ASP A 382 -12.45 19.51 -27.33
CA ASP A 382 -12.81 19.53 -25.91
C ASP A 382 -13.58 18.26 -25.52
N ASP A 383 -14.45 17.78 -26.40
CA ASP A 383 -15.16 16.50 -26.20
C ASP A 383 -14.20 15.30 -26.19
N LEU A 384 -13.20 15.30 -27.07
CA LEU A 384 -12.19 14.24 -27.12
C LEU A 384 -11.31 14.25 -25.86
N GLU A 385 -10.88 15.41 -25.40
CA GLU A 385 -10.09 15.51 -24.16
C GLU A 385 -10.93 15.09 -22.94
N ALA A 386 -12.19 15.53 -22.86
CA ALA A 386 -13.10 15.10 -21.80
C ALA A 386 -13.36 13.58 -21.80
N ALA A 387 -13.33 12.93 -22.97
CA ALA A 387 -13.42 11.47 -23.06
C ALA A 387 -12.17 10.78 -22.52
N LYS A 388 -10.97 11.31 -22.83
CA LYS A 388 -9.70 10.80 -22.30
C LYS A 388 -9.60 10.93 -20.79
N ASP A 389 -9.98 12.08 -20.23
CA ASP A 389 -9.99 12.31 -18.79
C ASP A 389 -10.94 11.34 -18.07
N LYS A 390 -12.14 11.12 -18.63
CA LYS A 390 -13.10 10.15 -18.10
C LYS A 390 -12.58 8.72 -18.18
N TYR A 391 -11.91 8.35 -19.28
CA TYR A 391 -11.28 7.04 -19.38
C TYR A 391 -10.19 6.89 -18.33
N SER A 392 -9.31 7.87 -18.18
CA SER A 392 -8.21 7.87 -17.22
C SER A 392 -8.72 7.65 -15.79
N LEU A 393 -9.72 8.44 -15.37
CA LEU A 393 -10.33 8.31 -14.04
C LEU A 393 -11.05 6.97 -13.84
N ALA A 394 -11.78 6.49 -14.84
CA ALA A 394 -12.46 5.21 -14.74
C ALA A 394 -11.49 4.02 -14.70
N ASN A 395 -10.40 4.09 -15.47
CA ASN A 395 -9.31 3.11 -15.42
C ASN A 395 -8.61 3.14 -14.07
N TRP A 396 -8.38 4.33 -13.49
CA TRP A 396 -7.85 4.48 -12.14
C TRP A 396 -8.70 3.72 -11.10
N TYR A 397 -10.02 3.92 -11.09
CA TYR A 397 -10.90 3.19 -10.16
C TYR A 397 -10.79 1.67 -10.31
N VAL A 398 -10.73 1.19 -11.56
CA VAL A 398 -10.56 -0.23 -11.85
C VAL A 398 -9.22 -0.76 -11.37
N LYS A 399 -8.12 -0.03 -11.64
CA LYS A 399 -6.77 -0.47 -11.28
C LYS A 399 -6.54 -0.50 -9.78
N GLU A 400 -7.04 0.50 -9.08
CA GLU A 400 -7.03 0.54 -7.61
C GLU A 400 -7.82 -0.64 -7.00
N GLN A 401 -8.95 -1.02 -7.63
CA GLN A 401 -9.70 -2.21 -7.24
C GLN A 401 -8.94 -3.51 -7.53
N GLN A 402 -8.29 -3.62 -8.68
CA GLN A 402 -7.43 -4.76 -9.01
C GLN A 402 -6.29 -4.87 -7.98
N GLY A 403 -5.60 -3.78 -7.64
CA GLY A 403 -4.57 -3.78 -6.59
C GLY A 403 -5.05 -4.27 -5.22
N ASN A 404 -6.35 -4.16 -4.90
CA ASN A 404 -6.96 -4.77 -3.72
C ASN A 404 -7.32 -6.25 -3.89
N LEU A 405 -7.58 -6.69 -5.12
CA LEU A 405 -7.92 -8.07 -5.46
C LEU A 405 -6.70 -9.01 -5.39
N TRP A 406 -5.54 -8.48 -5.79
CA TRP A 406 -4.28 -9.20 -5.84
C TRP A 406 -3.51 -8.95 -4.54
N LEU A 407 -3.87 -9.67 -3.48
CA LEU A 407 -3.27 -9.50 -2.15
C LEU A 407 -1.76 -9.78 -2.12
N PHE A 408 -1.20 -10.50 -3.10
CA PHE A 408 0.23 -10.77 -3.20
C PHE A 408 0.63 -10.89 -4.68
N GLY A 409 1.78 -10.33 -5.08
CA GLY A 409 2.38 -10.59 -6.39
C GLY A 409 2.94 -9.39 -7.18
N GLY A 410 2.90 -8.17 -6.64
CA GLY A 410 3.54 -7.03 -7.28
C GLY A 410 5.04 -6.94 -6.96
N PHE A 411 5.90 -7.56 -7.76
CA PHE A 411 7.36 -7.36 -7.66
C PHE A 411 7.75 -6.01 -8.26
N CYS A 412 8.46 -5.18 -7.47
CA CYS A 412 9.00 -3.86 -7.79
C CYS A 412 8.41 -3.10 -9.01
N GLY A 413 7.11 -2.79 -8.97
CA GLY A 413 6.45 -1.99 -10.01
C GLY A 413 5.59 -2.77 -11.01
N ARG A 414 5.46 -4.09 -10.87
CA ARG A 414 4.40 -4.85 -11.53
C ARG A 414 3.06 -4.54 -10.86
N ASP A 415 2.16 -3.87 -11.56
CA ASP A 415 0.73 -4.24 -11.50
C ASP A 415 0.71 -5.73 -11.82
N SER A 416 0.51 -6.61 -10.84
CA SER A 416 0.61 -8.06 -10.98
C SER A 416 -0.26 -8.58 -12.12
N GLY A 417 0.29 -8.58 -13.33
CA GLY A 417 -0.19 -9.36 -14.45
C GLY A 417 0.30 -10.78 -14.26
N ILE A 418 -0.48 -11.60 -13.57
CA ILE A 418 -0.31 -13.06 -13.56
C ILE A 418 -1.65 -13.71 -13.92
N GLY A 419 -1.56 -14.66 -14.85
CA GLY A 419 -2.35 -15.89 -14.99
C GLY A 419 -3.87 -15.88 -14.83
N PRO A 420 -4.64 -16.58 -15.69
CA PRO A 420 -6.07 -16.85 -15.48
C PRO A 420 -6.44 -17.54 -14.16
N ALA A 421 -5.48 -18.00 -13.35
CA ALA A 421 -5.66 -18.90 -12.21
C ALA A 421 -5.90 -18.21 -10.85
N GLN A 422 -5.52 -16.95 -10.64
CA GLN A 422 -5.78 -16.23 -9.37
C GLN A 422 -7.04 -15.35 -9.43
N ARG A 423 -8.06 -15.78 -10.16
CA ARG A 423 -9.35 -15.09 -10.27
C ARG A 423 -10.25 -15.34 -9.05
N ALA A 424 -9.95 -14.70 -7.94
CA ALA A 424 -10.91 -14.31 -6.93
C ALA A 424 -10.17 -13.52 -5.86
N LYS A 425 -10.82 -12.47 -5.33
CA LYS A 425 -10.79 -12.03 -3.91
C LYS A 425 -10.58 -10.53 -3.73
N THR A 426 -11.65 -9.75 -3.58
CA THR A 426 -11.93 -8.77 -2.50
C THR A 426 -13.15 -7.93 -2.90
N THR A 427 -13.66 -7.12 -1.98
CA THR A 427 -14.99 -6.47 -1.97
C THR A 427 -14.82 -4.97 -1.68
N ILE A 428 -15.32 -4.05 -2.52
CA ILE A 428 -15.81 -2.71 -2.17
C ILE A 428 -16.90 -2.30 -3.18
N TRP A 429 -18.12 -2.06 -2.68
CA TRP A 429 -19.01 -0.91 -2.92
C TRP A 429 -20.47 -1.30 -2.65
N ASN A 430 -21.05 -0.63 -1.65
CA ASN A 430 -22.42 -0.12 -1.70
C ASN A 430 -22.36 1.30 -2.24
#